data_AF-A0A7C5LXC1-F1
#
_entry.id   AF-A0A7C5LXC1-F1
#
_cell.length_a   1.000
_cell.length_b   1.000
_cell.length_c   1.000
_cell.angle_alpha   90.00
_cell.angle_beta   90.00
_cell.angle_gamma   90.00
#
_symmetry.space_group_name_H-M   'P 1'
#
loop_
_entity.id
_entity.type
_entity.pdbx_description
1 polymer ?
#
loop_
_entity_poly.entity_id
_entity_poly.type
_entity_poly.pdbx_seq_one_letter_code
_entity_poly.pdbx_strand_id
1 'polypeptide(L)'
;MDRRRPPAPSAFSGPARRQGALGNQTRGPRMTETAGDEAPKKLVVAGREITVTHPGRIYFPDAGLTKFDVLSYVAQAGEAMARYTRNRALALRRYPRGIDQKGFFQKRVGGYFPDWLRTAILPTGKGPLEYALGGDAAAFVWMAGLGTIEFHAMLSRADKPHLPDQIIFDLDPPVDYTDDVRLAALGLKAICDDLRLTCFVKTTGSRGFHVILPIRREHDFDATRAFAKLLAARLMDVQPGKLTLDMKKAQRQGRILVDVWRNGYGQTAVAPYSLRARPGAPVAVPRRWADLESPDIHPRAVTLQNFAANGAHWTGIWPETLGPACSIGAAWKALGG
;
A
#
# COMPACT_ATOMS: atom_id res chain seq x y z
N MET A 1 -35.70 -54.29 -16.19
CA MET A 1 -34.81 -54.38 -15.01
C MET A 1 -35.26 -53.31 -14.03
N ASP A 2 -36.38 -53.49 -13.34
CA ASP A 2 -36.60 -54.34 -12.16
C ASP A 2 -35.78 -53.92 -10.91
N ARG A 3 -36.54 -53.51 -9.88
CA ARG A 3 -36.32 -53.59 -8.41
C ARG A 3 -35.69 -52.43 -7.62
N ARG A 4 -36.60 -51.85 -6.80
CA ARG A 4 -36.54 -51.72 -5.31
C ARG A 4 -35.75 -50.56 -4.67
N ARG A 5 -36.51 -49.65 -4.03
CA ARG A 5 -36.19 -48.93 -2.76
C ARG A 5 -36.18 -49.94 -1.57
N PRO A 6 -35.75 -49.64 -0.31
CA PRO A 6 -35.37 -48.38 0.40
C PRO A 6 -34.12 -48.60 1.34
N PRO A 7 -33.90 -48.04 2.58
CA PRO A 7 -34.41 -46.88 3.34
C PRO A 7 -33.33 -45.99 4.02
N ALA A 8 -33.80 -44.98 4.78
CA ALA A 8 -33.04 -44.02 5.62
C ALA A 8 -32.42 -44.62 6.90
N PRO A 9 -31.44 -43.95 7.55
CA PRO A 9 -30.99 -44.34 8.88
C PRO A 9 -31.68 -43.55 10.01
N SER A 10 -32.10 -44.30 11.03
CA SER A 10 -32.68 -43.89 12.30
C SER A 10 -31.63 -43.62 13.38
N ALA A 11 -32.05 -42.85 14.38
CA ALA A 11 -31.36 -42.60 15.64
C ALA A 11 -31.10 -43.87 16.48
N PHE A 12 -30.03 -43.84 17.26
CA PHE A 12 -29.83 -44.71 18.42
C PHE A 12 -29.27 -43.90 19.60
N SER A 13 -29.75 -44.26 20.79
CA SER A 13 -29.57 -43.60 22.08
C SER A 13 -28.90 -44.53 23.10
N GLY A 14 -28.04 -43.96 23.97
CA GLY A 14 -27.67 -44.45 25.32
C GLY A 14 -26.21 -44.95 25.49
N PRO A 15 -25.61 -45.01 26.71
CA PRO A 15 -26.10 -44.64 28.05
C PRO A 15 -25.17 -43.68 28.86
N ALA A 16 -25.40 -43.61 30.17
CA ALA A 16 -25.09 -42.53 31.12
C ALA A 16 -23.72 -42.55 31.85
N ARG A 17 -23.36 -41.34 32.35
CA ARG A 17 -22.55 -40.94 33.54
C ARG A 17 -21.49 -41.90 34.13
N ARG A 18 -20.27 -41.37 34.29
CA ARG A 18 -19.47 -41.48 35.54
C ARG A 18 -18.71 -40.18 35.84
N GLN A 19 -18.59 -39.91 37.15
CA GLN A 19 -17.99 -38.77 37.83
C GLN A 19 -16.46 -38.88 37.97
N GLY A 20 -15.81 -37.75 38.24
CA GLY A 20 -14.42 -37.58 38.72
C GLY A 20 -13.71 -36.51 37.89
N ALA A 21 -13.00 -35.51 38.42
CA ALA A 21 -12.66 -35.09 39.76
C ALA A 21 -12.24 -33.60 39.67
N LEU A 22 -12.24 -32.91 40.80
CA LEU A 22 -11.78 -31.52 40.96
C LEU A 22 -10.36 -31.32 40.42
N GLY A 23 -10.17 -30.25 39.62
CA GLY A 23 -8.88 -29.82 39.12
C GLY A 23 -8.87 -28.30 38.95
N ASN A 24 -8.23 -27.64 39.92
CA ASN A 24 -8.07 -26.21 40.08
C ASN A 24 -7.50 -25.56 38.80
N GLN A 25 -8.32 -24.82 38.04
CA GLN A 25 -7.82 -23.94 36.99
C GLN A 25 -7.81 -22.51 37.52
N THR A 26 -6.62 -22.09 37.91
CA THR A 26 -6.24 -20.69 38.03
C THR A 26 -6.63 -19.96 36.76
N ARG A 27 -7.65 -19.11 36.87
CA ARG A 27 -8.02 -18.13 35.85
C ARG A 27 -6.81 -17.24 35.58
N GLY A 28 -6.12 -17.47 34.47
CA GLY A 28 -5.22 -16.48 33.89
C GLY A 28 -5.99 -15.18 33.64
N PRO A 29 -5.34 -14.01 33.73
CA PRO A 29 -6.03 -12.73 33.62
C PRO A 29 -6.70 -12.63 32.25
N ARG A 30 -8.03 -12.53 32.29
CA ARG A 30 -8.88 -12.24 31.15
C ARG A 30 -8.58 -10.80 30.73
N MET A 31 -7.70 -10.58 29.76
CA MET A 31 -7.61 -9.27 29.07
C MET A 31 -8.85 -9.09 28.20
N THR A 32 -9.95 -8.71 28.84
CA THR A 32 -11.14 -8.16 28.17
C THR A 32 -11.62 -6.96 28.99
N GLU A 33 -11.00 -5.81 28.80
CA GLU A 33 -11.50 -4.51 29.25
C GLU A 33 -11.39 -3.53 28.08
N THR A 34 -12.51 -3.36 27.36
CA THR A 34 -13.40 -2.18 27.35
C THR A 34 -12.95 -1.06 26.40
N ALA A 35 -12.96 -1.33 25.09
CA ALA A 35 -12.98 -0.29 24.05
C ALA A 35 -14.38 0.37 23.87
N GLY A 36 -15.27 0.24 24.86
CA GLY A 36 -16.71 0.54 24.73
C GLY A 36 -17.18 1.87 25.35
N ASP A 37 -16.35 2.56 26.14
CA ASP A 37 -16.79 3.68 27.00
C ASP A 37 -15.98 4.98 26.84
N GLU A 38 -15.02 5.03 25.91
CA GLU A 38 -14.25 6.26 25.68
C GLU A 38 -15.08 7.24 24.85
N ALA A 39 -15.21 8.48 25.35
CA ALA A 39 -15.89 9.55 24.64
C ALA A 39 -15.29 9.76 23.23
N PRO A 40 -16.11 10.02 22.21
CA PRO A 40 -15.60 10.33 20.88
C PRO A 40 -14.65 11.52 20.92
N LYS A 41 -13.53 11.41 20.18
CA LYS A 41 -12.59 12.53 19.96
C LYS A 41 -12.89 13.23 18.65
N LYS A 42 -12.33 14.41 18.44
CA LYS A 42 -12.49 15.20 17.22
C LYS A 42 -11.13 15.59 16.65
N LEU A 43 -11.03 15.59 15.33
CA LEU A 43 -9.89 16.14 14.60
C LEU A 43 -10.41 17.17 13.61
N VAL A 44 -9.74 18.31 13.48
CA VAL A 44 -10.05 19.32 12.46
C VAL A 44 -8.96 19.29 11.40
N VAL A 45 -9.32 18.99 10.17
CA VAL A 45 -8.38 18.82 9.05
C VAL A 45 -8.93 19.53 7.83
N ALA A 46 -8.13 20.40 7.22
CA ALA A 46 -8.55 21.24 6.09
C ALA A 46 -9.90 21.95 6.33
N GLY A 47 -10.11 22.49 7.53
CA GLY A 47 -11.33 23.18 7.94
C GLY A 47 -12.54 22.27 8.22
N ARG A 48 -12.38 20.95 8.19
CA ARG A 48 -13.44 19.97 8.43
C ARG A 48 -13.26 19.23 9.74
N GLU A 49 -14.30 19.21 10.57
CA GLU A 49 -14.33 18.40 11.79
C GLU A 49 -14.65 16.94 11.45
N ILE A 50 -13.84 16.01 11.95
CA ILE A 50 -13.99 14.57 11.80
C ILE A 50 -14.09 13.95 13.19
N THR A 51 -15.21 13.29 13.47
CA THR A 51 -15.43 12.57 14.74
C THR A 51 -14.76 11.20 14.71
N VAL A 52 -13.96 10.91 15.74
CA VAL A 52 -13.26 9.66 15.96
C VAL A 52 -14.00 8.84 17.01
N THR A 53 -14.75 7.85 16.54
CA THR A 53 -15.41 6.87 17.43
C THR A 53 -14.44 5.76 17.83
N HIS A 54 -14.58 5.24 19.05
CA HIS A 54 -13.70 4.22 19.64
C HIS A 54 -12.20 4.59 19.55
N PRO A 55 -11.78 5.79 20.03
CA PRO A 55 -10.43 6.30 19.81
C PRO A 55 -9.33 5.38 20.38
N GLY A 56 -9.53 4.75 21.54
CA GLY A 56 -8.58 3.84 22.19
C GLY A 56 -8.51 2.42 21.61
N ARG A 57 -9.26 2.12 20.54
CA ARG A 57 -9.18 0.80 19.89
C ARG A 57 -7.75 0.57 19.38
N ILE A 58 -7.11 -0.51 19.83
CA ILE A 58 -5.75 -0.86 19.39
C ILE A 58 -5.76 -1.27 17.90
N TYR A 59 -4.93 -0.59 17.10
CA TYR A 59 -4.71 -0.91 15.69
C TYR A 59 -3.38 -1.63 15.46
N PHE A 60 -2.33 -1.30 16.22
CA PHE A 60 -1.02 -1.98 16.20
C PHE A 60 -0.65 -2.45 17.60
N PRO A 61 -0.98 -3.72 17.97
CA PRO A 61 -0.76 -4.22 19.32
C PRO A 61 0.69 -4.21 19.78
N ASP A 62 1.63 -4.51 18.88
CA ASP A 62 3.06 -4.59 19.20
C ASP A 62 3.67 -3.23 19.57
N ALA A 63 3.13 -2.15 19.00
CA ALA A 63 3.55 -0.78 19.27
C ALA A 63 2.60 -0.04 20.24
N GLY A 64 1.54 -0.71 20.71
CA GLY A 64 0.51 -0.09 21.56
C GLY A 64 -0.28 1.04 20.89
N LEU A 65 -0.31 1.11 19.55
CA LEU A 65 -0.91 2.25 18.84
C LEU A 65 -2.42 2.07 18.67
N THR A 66 -3.14 3.13 19.01
CA THR A 66 -4.59 3.22 18.96
C THR A 66 -5.10 3.73 17.60
N LYS A 67 -6.42 3.65 17.40
CA LYS A 67 -7.11 4.27 16.28
C LYS A 67 -6.86 5.78 16.26
N PHE A 68 -6.88 6.44 17.43
CA PHE A 68 -6.65 7.88 17.49
C PHE A 68 -5.22 8.25 17.06
N ASP A 69 -4.21 7.46 17.40
CA ASP A 69 -2.83 7.69 16.96
C ASP A 69 -2.71 7.60 15.42
N VAL A 70 -3.36 6.59 14.84
CA VAL A 70 -3.41 6.42 13.38
C VAL A 70 -4.09 7.59 12.70
N LEU A 71 -5.24 8.04 13.20
CA LEU A 71 -5.95 9.17 12.59
C LEU A 71 -5.18 10.49 12.78
N SER A 72 -4.51 10.67 13.91
CA SER A 72 -3.68 11.85 14.17
C SER A 72 -2.47 11.89 13.23
N TYR A 73 -1.82 10.75 13.01
CA TYR A 73 -0.78 10.61 11.99
C TYR A 73 -1.30 10.93 10.59
N VAL A 74 -2.45 10.39 10.20
CA VAL A 74 -3.03 10.65 8.87
C VAL A 74 -3.43 12.13 8.74
N ALA A 75 -3.84 12.80 9.83
CA ALA A 75 -4.08 14.24 9.82
C ALA A 75 -2.78 15.03 9.58
N GLN A 76 -1.66 14.61 10.21
CA GLN A 76 -0.35 15.22 10.01
C GLN A 76 0.20 15.01 8.59
N ALA A 77 0.10 13.80 8.04
CA ALA A 77 0.62 13.45 6.71
C ALA A 77 -0.37 13.73 5.56
N GLY A 78 -1.63 14.05 5.87
CA GLY A 78 -2.75 14.05 4.93
C GLY A 78 -2.58 14.99 3.74
N GLU A 79 -1.99 16.18 3.94
CA GLU A 79 -1.72 17.10 2.84
C GLU A 79 -0.70 16.55 1.84
N ALA A 80 0.35 15.89 2.34
CA ALA A 80 1.34 15.25 1.49
C ALA A 80 0.74 14.07 0.74
N MET A 81 -0.02 13.20 1.44
CA MET A 81 -0.79 12.12 0.81
C MET A 81 -1.70 12.66 -0.29
N ALA A 82 -2.43 13.74 -0.03
CA ALA A 82 -3.34 14.38 -0.98
C ALA A 82 -2.63 14.81 -2.26
N ARG A 83 -1.46 15.46 -2.16
CA ARG A 83 -0.74 15.91 -3.36
C ARG A 83 -0.26 14.75 -4.22
N TYR A 84 0.34 13.72 -3.63
CA TYR A 84 0.81 12.53 -4.36
C TYR A 84 -0.32 11.71 -5.00
N THR A 85 -1.52 11.79 -4.43
CA THR A 85 -2.69 11.01 -4.87
C THR A 85 -3.73 11.83 -5.61
N ARG A 86 -3.43 13.09 -5.95
CA ARG A 86 -4.39 14.03 -6.54
C ARG A 86 -5.09 13.43 -7.76
N ASN A 87 -6.41 13.33 -7.68
CA ASN A 87 -7.30 12.80 -8.73
C ASN A 87 -7.02 11.33 -9.10
N ARG A 88 -6.32 10.56 -8.26
CA ARG A 88 -6.09 9.13 -8.47
C ARG A 88 -7.15 8.33 -7.74
N ALA A 89 -7.68 7.29 -8.40
CA ALA A 89 -8.58 6.35 -7.76
C ALA A 89 -7.84 5.56 -6.67
N LEU A 90 -8.49 5.40 -5.51
CA LEU A 90 -7.91 4.73 -4.35
C LEU A 90 -8.47 3.32 -4.16
N ALA A 91 -7.59 2.39 -3.78
CA ALA A 91 -7.95 1.12 -3.18
C ALA A 91 -7.55 1.16 -1.69
N LEU A 92 -8.54 0.95 -0.82
CA LEU A 92 -8.38 1.07 0.62
C LEU A 92 -8.13 -0.31 1.23
N ARG A 93 -7.01 -0.51 1.92
CA ARG A 93 -6.78 -1.71 2.72
C ARG A 93 -7.21 -1.43 4.16
N ARG A 94 -8.32 -2.05 4.55
CA ARG A 94 -8.99 -1.79 5.83
C ARG A 94 -8.75 -2.90 6.85
N TYR A 95 -8.50 -2.48 8.09
CA TYR A 95 -8.36 -3.27 9.31
C TYR A 95 -9.20 -2.65 10.44
N PRO A 96 -10.55 -2.71 10.38
CA PRO A 96 -11.41 -2.04 11.36
C PRO A 96 -11.22 -2.50 12.80
N ARG A 97 -10.62 -3.68 13.00
CA ARG A 97 -10.33 -4.30 14.30
C ARG A 97 -8.83 -4.40 14.63
N GLY A 98 -7.97 -3.71 13.89
CA GLY A 98 -6.51 -3.81 14.05
C GLY A 98 -5.85 -4.81 13.12
N ILE A 99 -4.52 -4.71 13.02
CA ILE A 99 -3.71 -5.43 12.01
C ILE A 99 -3.49 -6.91 12.31
N ASP A 100 -3.73 -7.33 13.55
CA ASP A 100 -3.73 -8.73 14.01
C ASP A 100 -4.96 -9.50 13.49
N GLN A 101 -6.00 -8.79 13.06
CA GLN A 101 -7.20 -9.35 12.47
C GLN A 101 -7.16 -9.33 10.94
N LYS A 102 -8.00 -10.17 10.33
CA LYS A 102 -8.13 -10.21 8.86
C LYS A 102 -8.63 -8.88 8.31
N GLY A 103 -7.77 -8.19 7.55
CA GLY A 103 -8.15 -7.03 6.76
C GLY A 103 -8.72 -7.38 5.38
N PHE A 104 -9.25 -6.38 4.67
CA PHE A 104 -9.81 -6.52 3.32
C PHE A 104 -9.49 -5.30 2.45
N PHE A 105 -9.52 -5.51 1.13
CA PHE A 105 -9.43 -4.40 0.16
C PHE A 105 -10.83 -3.92 -0.20
N GLN A 106 -11.01 -2.61 -0.24
CA GLN A 106 -12.21 -1.94 -0.73
C GLN A 106 -11.84 -1.00 -1.86
N LYS A 107 -12.41 -1.24 -3.04
CA LYS A 107 -12.28 -0.37 -4.22
C LYS A 107 -13.55 0.47 -4.44
N ARG A 108 -14.72 -0.14 -4.24
CA ARG A 108 -16.03 0.52 -4.37
C ARG A 108 -16.29 1.45 -3.18
N VAL A 109 -16.73 2.67 -3.43
CA VAL A 109 -17.34 3.50 -2.39
C VAL A 109 -18.64 2.87 -1.88
N GLY A 110 -18.96 3.06 -0.61
CA GLY A 110 -20.24 2.63 -0.04
C GLY A 110 -21.19 3.81 0.13
N GLY A 111 -22.50 3.57 0.26
CA GLY A 111 -23.48 4.65 0.48
C GLY A 111 -23.30 5.44 1.79
N TYR A 112 -22.39 5.00 2.67
CA TYR A 112 -21.99 5.72 3.88
C TYR A 112 -20.83 6.72 3.63
N PHE A 113 -20.29 6.79 2.41
CA PHE A 113 -19.31 7.82 2.05
C PHE A 113 -20.03 9.16 1.95
N PRO A 114 -19.59 10.20 2.66
CA PRO A 114 -20.24 11.50 2.61
C PRO A 114 -20.05 12.19 1.25
N ASP A 115 -21.04 12.98 0.85
CA ASP A 115 -21.12 13.63 -0.47
C ASP A 115 -19.95 14.58 -0.79
N TRP A 116 -19.26 15.08 0.24
CA TRP A 116 -18.09 15.95 0.04
C TRP A 116 -16.84 15.18 -0.39
N LEU A 117 -16.81 13.85 -0.26
CA LEU A 117 -15.72 13.03 -0.77
C LEU A 117 -15.81 12.94 -2.29
N ARG A 118 -14.74 13.35 -2.95
CA ARG A 118 -14.64 13.24 -4.40
C ARG A 118 -14.56 11.78 -4.82
N THR A 119 -15.39 11.42 -5.80
CA THR A 119 -15.39 10.08 -6.41
C THR A 119 -15.20 10.16 -7.93
N ALA A 120 -14.91 9.02 -8.55
CA ALA A 120 -15.00 8.86 -10.00
C ALA A 120 -15.44 7.44 -10.36
N ILE A 121 -16.28 7.35 -11.38
CA ILE A 121 -16.69 6.09 -11.98
C ILE A 121 -15.67 5.72 -13.06
N LEU A 122 -14.96 4.60 -12.88
CA LEU A 122 -13.98 4.11 -13.85
C LEU A 122 -14.43 2.79 -14.47
N PRO A 123 -14.16 2.57 -15.76
CA PRO A 123 -14.47 1.30 -16.40
C PRO A 123 -13.63 0.17 -15.81
N THR A 124 -14.19 -1.02 -15.67
CA THR A 124 -13.42 -2.23 -15.32
C THR A 124 -13.88 -3.39 -16.18
N GLY A 125 -13.09 -4.47 -16.24
CA GLY A 125 -13.50 -5.68 -16.95
C GLY A 125 -14.76 -6.36 -16.39
N LYS A 126 -15.27 -5.93 -15.23
CA LYS A 126 -16.50 -6.43 -14.60
C LYS A 126 -17.61 -5.37 -14.56
N GLY A 127 -17.50 -4.33 -15.40
CA GLY A 127 -18.40 -3.17 -15.40
C GLY A 127 -17.83 -1.99 -14.59
N PRO A 128 -18.49 -0.82 -14.64
CA PRO A 128 -18.00 0.39 -13.98
C PRO A 128 -17.96 0.24 -12.45
N LEU A 129 -16.95 0.85 -11.86
CA LEU A 129 -16.77 0.91 -10.41
C LEU A 129 -16.55 2.36 -9.99
N GLU A 130 -17.26 2.80 -8.95
CA GLU A 130 -17.06 4.10 -8.36
C GLU A 130 -16.01 4.03 -7.24
N TYR A 131 -14.96 4.83 -7.38
CA TYR A 131 -13.81 4.89 -6.48
C TYR A 131 -13.78 6.20 -5.72
N ALA A 132 -13.31 6.18 -4.49
CA ALA A 132 -12.85 7.39 -3.82
C ALA A 132 -11.59 7.92 -4.51
N LEU A 133 -11.50 9.24 -4.67
CA LEU A 133 -10.33 9.90 -5.21
C LEU A 133 -9.42 10.42 -4.11
N GLY A 134 -8.11 10.34 -4.35
CA GLY A 134 -7.13 11.08 -3.58
C GLY A 134 -7.13 12.58 -3.93
N GLY A 135 -6.42 13.38 -3.13
CA GLY A 135 -6.35 14.83 -3.30
C GLY A 135 -6.99 15.67 -2.20
N ASP A 136 -7.46 15.04 -1.12
CA ASP A 136 -8.08 15.73 0.01
C ASP A 136 -7.59 15.13 1.34
N ALA A 137 -6.97 15.95 2.19
CA ALA A 137 -6.43 15.53 3.47
C ALA A 137 -7.53 15.07 4.46
N ALA A 138 -8.67 15.75 4.50
CA ALA A 138 -9.80 15.39 5.34
C ALA A 138 -10.39 14.04 4.90
N ALA A 139 -10.39 13.77 3.59
CA ALA A 139 -10.81 12.49 3.03
C ALA A 139 -9.97 11.32 3.57
N PHE A 140 -8.65 11.47 3.61
CA PHE A 140 -7.76 10.44 4.14
C PHE A 140 -8.05 10.13 5.61
N VAL A 141 -8.22 11.16 6.45
CA VAL A 141 -8.52 10.98 7.87
C VAL A 141 -9.88 10.33 8.08
N TRP A 142 -10.90 10.74 7.32
CA TRP A 142 -12.21 10.12 7.38
C TRP A 142 -12.16 8.62 6.96
N MET A 143 -11.48 8.30 5.86
CA MET A 143 -11.29 6.92 5.41
C MET A 143 -10.45 6.10 6.39
N ALA A 144 -9.46 6.70 7.06
CA ALA A 144 -8.73 6.08 8.16
C ALA A 144 -9.65 5.77 9.35
N GLY A 145 -10.63 6.63 9.63
CA GLY A 145 -11.69 6.41 10.62
C GLY A 145 -12.53 5.16 10.38
N LEU A 146 -12.64 4.72 9.13
CA LEU A 146 -13.24 3.44 8.73
C LEU A 146 -12.31 2.23 8.93
N GLY A 147 -11.12 2.44 9.49
CA GLY A 147 -10.08 1.45 9.65
C GLY A 147 -9.17 1.29 8.44
N THR A 148 -9.10 2.25 7.51
CA THR A 148 -8.11 2.18 6.43
C THR A 148 -6.72 2.41 7.01
N ILE A 149 -5.84 1.41 6.86
CA ILE A 149 -4.43 1.52 7.26
C ILE A 149 -3.56 1.79 6.05
N GLU A 150 -3.79 1.08 4.94
CA GLU A 150 -3.03 1.31 3.71
C GLU A 150 -3.89 1.94 2.63
N PHE A 151 -3.38 3.03 2.06
CA PHE A 151 -3.94 3.70 0.89
C PHE A 151 -3.11 3.32 -0.32
N HIS A 152 -3.77 2.72 -1.32
CA HIS A 152 -3.14 2.37 -2.59
C HIS A 152 -3.77 3.21 -3.69
N ALA A 153 -2.96 3.78 -4.58
CA ALA A 153 -3.42 4.66 -5.65
C ALA A 153 -3.13 4.08 -7.03
N MET A 154 -4.02 4.34 -7.99
CA MET A 154 -3.78 4.03 -9.41
C MET A 154 -2.65 4.88 -9.99
N LEU A 155 -1.99 4.37 -11.03
CA LEU A 155 -0.87 5.05 -11.70
C LEU A 155 -1.32 6.08 -12.75
N SER A 156 -2.63 6.20 -12.99
CA SER A 156 -3.26 7.24 -13.80
C SER A 156 -4.17 8.11 -12.95
N ARG A 157 -4.63 9.22 -13.52
CA ARG A 157 -5.65 10.09 -12.94
C ARG A 157 -7.01 9.81 -13.56
N ALA A 158 -8.08 10.10 -12.82
CA ALA A 158 -9.44 9.77 -13.20
C ALA A 158 -9.93 10.47 -14.49
N ASP A 159 -9.34 11.61 -14.87
CA ASP A 159 -9.69 12.32 -16.11
C ASP A 159 -9.18 11.62 -17.38
N LYS A 160 -8.07 10.88 -17.28
CA LYS A 160 -7.50 10.07 -18.38
C LYS A 160 -7.05 8.72 -17.82
N PRO A 161 -7.98 7.83 -17.43
CA PRO A 161 -7.66 6.67 -16.61
C PRO A 161 -6.85 5.60 -17.34
N HIS A 162 -6.81 5.63 -18.68
CA HIS A 162 -6.01 4.71 -19.51
C HIS A 162 -4.60 5.21 -19.81
N LEU A 163 -4.30 6.48 -19.53
CA LEU A 163 -3.01 7.12 -19.80
C LEU A 163 -2.29 7.41 -18.46
N PRO A 164 -1.38 6.54 -18.01
CA PRO A 164 -0.61 6.78 -16.79
C PRO A 164 0.23 8.06 -16.90
N ASP A 165 0.41 8.72 -15.75
CA ASP A 165 1.34 9.84 -15.58
C ASP A 165 2.56 9.44 -14.71
N GLN A 166 2.68 8.16 -14.39
CA GLN A 166 3.83 7.60 -13.69
C GLN A 166 4.05 6.13 -14.02
N ILE A 167 5.32 5.72 -14.09
CA ILE A 167 5.78 4.33 -14.12
C ILE A 167 6.37 4.01 -12.75
N ILE A 168 6.08 2.82 -12.22
CA ILE A 168 6.62 2.35 -10.94
C ILE A 168 7.39 1.05 -11.17
N PHE A 169 8.58 0.99 -10.58
CA PHE A 169 9.36 -0.23 -10.39
C PHE A 169 9.27 -0.59 -8.91
N ASP A 170 8.55 -1.67 -8.61
CA ASP A 170 8.42 -2.21 -7.25
C ASP A 170 9.55 -3.23 -7.04
N LEU A 171 10.59 -2.80 -6.33
CA LEU A 171 11.80 -3.57 -6.05
C LEU A 171 11.66 -4.16 -4.65
N ASP A 172 11.33 -5.45 -4.57
CA ASP A 172 11.04 -6.12 -3.30
C ASP A 172 11.80 -7.48 -3.25
N PRO A 173 12.65 -7.70 -2.23
CA PRO A 173 13.39 -8.94 -2.11
C PRO A 173 12.47 -10.12 -1.73
N PRO A 174 12.85 -11.36 -2.08
CA PRO A 174 12.05 -12.55 -1.76
C PRO A 174 12.09 -12.93 -0.27
N VAL A 175 13.11 -12.47 0.44
CA VAL A 175 13.32 -12.61 1.90
C VAL A 175 13.12 -11.25 2.56
N ASP A 176 13.55 -11.06 3.82
CA ASP A 176 13.60 -9.71 4.42
C ASP A 176 14.57 -8.81 3.64
N TYR A 177 14.73 -7.56 4.09
CA TYR A 177 15.62 -6.59 3.45
C TYR A 177 17.03 -7.14 3.19
N THR A 178 17.55 -6.88 1.99
CA THR A 178 18.95 -7.12 1.61
C THR A 178 19.49 -5.87 0.93
N ASP A 179 20.78 -5.60 1.09
CA ASP A 179 21.42 -4.42 0.49
C ASP A 179 21.32 -4.41 -1.06
N ASP A 180 21.22 -5.59 -1.67
CA ASP A 180 20.99 -5.77 -3.11
C ASP A 180 19.76 -4.97 -3.62
N VAL A 181 18.69 -4.83 -2.83
CA VAL A 181 17.50 -4.06 -3.28
C VAL A 181 17.75 -2.56 -3.31
N ARG A 182 18.61 -2.04 -2.42
CA ARG A 182 19.06 -0.65 -2.42
C ARG A 182 19.97 -0.40 -3.62
N LEU A 183 20.92 -1.30 -3.87
CA LEU A 183 21.81 -1.24 -5.04
C LEU A 183 21.01 -1.31 -6.35
N ALA A 184 19.96 -2.13 -6.43
CA ALA A 184 19.07 -2.18 -7.59
C ALA A 184 18.35 -0.85 -7.84
N ALA A 185 17.88 -0.17 -6.77
CA ALA A 185 17.26 1.14 -6.88
C ALA A 185 18.25 2.21 -7.38
N LEU A 186 19.49 2.20 -6.86
CA LEU A 186 20.56 3.10 -7.32
C LEU A 186 20.98 2.83 -8.77
N GLY A 187 21.07 1.56 -9.17
CA GLY A 187 21.34 1.19 -10.57
C GLY A 187 20.25 1.70 -11.51
N LEU A 188 18.99 1.61 -11.10
CA LEU A 188 17.88 2.12 -11.91
C LEU A 188 17.92 3.65 -12.01
N LYS A 189 18.34 4.35 -10.95
CA LYS A 189 18.57 5.80 -10.99
C LYS A 189 19.65 6.16 -12.01
N ALA A 190 20.78 5.47 -12.00
CA ALA A 190 21.87 5.72 -12.96
C ALA A 190 21.39 5.54 -14.41
N ILE A 191 20.65 4.45 -14.69
CA ILE A 191 20.06 4.23 -16.02
C ILE A 191 19.09 5.36 -16.41
N CYS A 192 18.28 5.84 -15.46
CA CYS A 192 17.39 6.96 -15.72
C CYS A 192 18.17 8.25 -16.03
N ASP A 193 19.26 8.53 -15.30
CA ASP A 193 20.10 9.70 -15.54
C ASP A 193 20.76 9.68 -16.92
N ASP A 194 21.29 8.53 -17.34
CA ASP A 194 21.89 8.34 -18.67
C ASP A 194 20.88 8.62 -19.79
N LEU A 195 19.61 8.25 -19.56
CA LEU A 195 18.50 8.48 -20.48
C LEU A 195 17.81 9.85 -20.28
N ARG A 196 18.32 10.68 -19.37
CA ARG A 196 17.75 11.99 -18.98
C ARG A 196 16.29 11.90 -18.52
N LEU A 197 15.93 10.80 -17.88
CA LEU A 197 14.64 10.57 -17.26
C LEU A 197 14.70 10.96 -15.79
N THR A 198 13.72 11.73 -15.33
CA THR A 198 13.63 12.06 -13.91
C THR A 198 12.93 10.93 -13.15
N CYS A 199 13.51 10.50 -12.02
CA CYS A 199 12.91 9.49 -11.16
C CYS A 199 13.15 9.76 -9.67
N PHE A 200 12.29 9.15 -8.85
CA PHE A 200 12.23 9.30 -7.39
C PHE A 200 12.21 7.96 -6.74
N VAL A 201 12.58 7.95 -5.47
CA VAL A 201 12.54 6.74 -4.68
C VAL A 201 11.75 6.97 -3.41
N LYS A 202 11.05 5.93 -2.98
CA LYS A 202 10.46 5.87 -1.65
C LYS A 202 10.70 4.50 -1.05
N THR A 203 10.84 4.46 0.27
CA THR A 203 10.69 3.21 0.99
C THR A 203 9.24 2.73 0.85
N THR A 204 9.04 1.41 0.82
CA THR A 204 7.68 0.87 0.80
C THR A 204 7.07 0.77 2.19
N GLY A 205 7.84 0.91 3.27
CA GLY A 205 7.41 0.51 4.61
C GLY A 205 7.30 -1.02 4.75
N SER A 206 7.83 -1.79 3.79
CA SER A 206 7.81 -3.26 3.79
C SER A 206 9.23 -3.81 3.71
N ARG A 207 9.74 -4.16 2.52
CA ARG A 207 11.04 -4.83 2.39
C ARG A 207 11.96 -4.21 1.34
N GLY A 208 11.46 -3.28 0.56
CA GLY A 208 12.22 -2.67 -0.51
C GLY A 208 11.75 -1.27 -0.86
N PHE A 209 11.91 -0.93 -2.13
CA PHE A 209 11.78 0.44 -2.62
C PHE A 209 10.86 0.49 -3.83
N HIS A 210 10.13 1.60 -3.97
CA HIS A 210 9.55 1.95 -5.27
C HIS A 210 10.41 3.01 -5.91
N VAL A 211 10.86 2.77 -7.14
CA VAL A 211 11.38 3.81 -8.02
C VAL A 211 10.24 4.27 -8.92
N ILE A 212 9.98 5.58 -8.95
CA ILE A 212 8.83 6.19 -9.59
C ILE A 212 9.33 7.17 -10.66
N LEU A 213 8.90 6.99 -11.91
CA LEU A 213 9.21 7.86 -13.04
C LEU A 213 7.94 8.62 -13.44
N PRO A 214 7.83 9.92 -13.17
CA PRO A 214 6.76 10.77 -13.70
C PRO A 214 6.90 10.91 -15.21
N ILE A 215 5.82 10.63 -15.93
CA ILE A 215 5.80 10.64 -17.39
C ILE A 215 4.64 11.50 -17.90
N ARG A 216 4.79 12.02 -19.12
CA ARG A 216 3.67 12.64 -19.82
C ARG A 216 2.64 11.57 -20.19
N ARG A 217 1.36 11.95 -20.12
CA ARG A 217 0.20 11.09 -20.45
C ARG A 217 0.03 10.95 -21.96
N GLU A 218 1.06 10.44 -22.62
CA GLU A 218 1.17 10.29 -24.08
C GLU A 218 0.97 8.83 -24.51
N HIS A 219 1.26 7.88 -23.62
CA HIS A 219 1.23 6.45 -23.89
C HIS A 219 0.31 5.73 -22.89
N ASP A 220 -0.27 4.61 -23.31
CA ASP A 220 -1.11 3.77 -22.45
C ASP A 220 -0.29 2.86 -21.52
N PHE A 221 -1.00 2.06 -20.71
CA PHE A 221 -0.37 1.12 -19.77
C PHE A 221 0.43 0.00 -20.44
N ASP A 222 0.04 -0.46 -21.63
CA ASP A 222 0.75 -1.56 -22.29
C ASP A 222 2.08 -1.06 -22.87
N ALA A 223 2.04 0.11 -23.51
CA ALA A 223 3.22 0.83 -23.99
C ALA A 223 4.19 1.17 -22.85
N THR A 224 3.71 1.81 -21.78
CA THR A 224 4.57 2.19 -20.64
C THR A 224 5.13 0.98 -19.89
N ARG A 225 4.40 -0.14 -19.82
CA ARG A 225 4.93 -1.39 -19.27
C ARG A 225 5.98 -2.02 -20.18
N ALA A 226 5.82 -1.97 -21.50
CA ALA A 226 6.84 -2.44 -22.43
C ALA A 226 8.14 -1.65 -22.26
N PHE A 227 8.05 -0.32 -22.18
CA PHE A 227 9.20 0.54 -21.86
C PHE A 227 9.82 0.20 -20.50
N ALA A 228 9.01 0.01 -19.45
CA ALA A 228 9.50 -0.40 -18.13
C ALA A 228 10.27 -1.73 -18.17
N LYS A 229 9.84 -2.70 -18.99
CA LYS A 229 10.58 -3.95 -19.18
C LYS A 229 11.96 -3.75 -19.82
N LEU A 230 12.10 -2.80 -20.75
CA LEU A 230 13.40 -2.46 -21.35
C LEU A 230 14.36 -1.90 -20.29
N LEU A 231 13.90 -0.96 -19.47
CA LEU A 231 14.70 -0.42 -18.36
C LEU A 231 15.08 -1.52 -17.35
N ALA A 232 14.14 -2.40 -17.01
CA ALA A 232 14.40 -3.51 -16.11
C ALA A 232 15.42 -4.52 -16.70
N ALA A 233 15.38 -4.78 -18.01
CA ALA A 233 16.36 -5.62 -18.68
C ALA A 233 17.76 -5.00 -18.61
N ARG A 234 17.89 -3.70 -18.90
CA ARG A 234 19.16 -2.98 -18.75
C ARG A 234 19.69 -3.02 -17.31
N LEU A 235 18.80 -2.90 -16.32
CA LEU A 235 19.18 -3.04 -14.92
C LEU A 235 19.68 -4.45 -14.57
N MET A 236 19.06 -5.49 -15.15
CA MET A 236 19.51 -6.87 -15.00
C MET A 236 20.90 -7.10 -15.60
N ASP A 237 21.25 -6.40 -16.69
CA ASP A 237 22.60 -6.45 -17.28
C ASP A 237 23.67 -5.81 -16.36
N VAL A 238 23.30 -4.77 -15.61
CA VAL A 238 24.18 -4.09 -14.64
C VAL A 238 24.38 -4.95 -13.38
N GLN A 239 23.38 -5.76 -12.99
CA GLN A 239 23.42 -6.63 -11.80
C GLN A 239 23.09 -8.08 -12.15
N PRO A 240 23.95 -8.77 -12.91
CA PRO A 240 23.67 -10.11 -13.41
C PRO A 240 23.47 -11.09 -12.26
N GLY A 241 22.46 -11.95 -12.38
CA GLY A 241 22.15 -12.99 -11.40
C GLY A 241 21.46 -12.52 -10.12
N LYS A 242 21.27 -11.20 -9.91
CA LYS A 242 20.59 -10.64 -8.73
C LYS A 242 19.11 -10.33 -8.95
N LEU A 243 18.75 -9.99 -10.18
CA LEU A 243 17.43 -9.46 -10.55
C LEU A 243 16.70 -10.40 -11.51
N THR A 244 15.37 -10.32 -11.53
CA THR A 244 14.52 -11.10 -12.45
C THR A 244 13.23 -10.37 -12.79
N LEU A 245 12.69 -10.68 -13.96
CA LEU A 245 11.35 -10.30 -14.41
C LEU A 245 10.33 -11.44 -14.26
N ASP A 246 10.74 -12.59 -13.72
CA ASP A 246 9.84 -13.74 -13.58
C ASP A 246 8.87 -13.59 -12.40
N MET A 247 7.58 -13.49 -12.73
CA MET A 247 6.51 -13.37 -11.76
C MET A 247 6.34 -14.62 -10.89
N LYS A 248 6.73 -15.81 -11.35
CA LYS A 248 6.58 -17.06 -10.60
C LYS A 248 7.67 -17.13 -9.53
N LYS A 249 7.28 -17.06 -8.24
CA LYS A 249 8.23 -17.07 -7.10
C LYS A 249 9.27 -18.21 -7.18
N ALA A 250 8.86 -19.40 -7.61
CA ALA A 250 9.75 -20.55 -7.79
C ALA A 250 10.86 -20.31 -8.83
N GLN A 251 10.57 -19.59 -9.92
CA GLN A 251 11.52 -19.29 -10.99
C GLN A 251 12.44 -18.11 -10.67
N ARG A 252 12.14 -17.35 -9.61
CA ARG A 252 13.00 -16.26 -9.15
C ARG A 252 14.31 -16.78 -8.58
N GLN A 253 14.34 -17.98 -8.00
CA GLN A 253 15.56 -18.61 -7.47
C GLN A 253 16.33 -17.68 -6.52
N GLY A 254 15.62 -16.99 -5.61
CA GLY A 254 16.24 -16.05 -4.65
C GLY A 254 16.54 -14.65 -5.20
N ARG A 255 16.35 -14.41 -6.50
CA ARG A 255 16.52 -13.08 -7.13
C ARG A 255 15.40 -12.11 -6.76
N ILE A 256 15.74 -10.82 -6.78
CA ILE A 256 14.80 -9.72 -6.56
C ILE A 256 13.94 -9.57 -7.82
N LEU A 257 12.62 -9.57 -7.63
CA LEU A 257 11.70 -9.26 -8.72
C LEU A 257 11.76 -7.75 -8.99
N VAL A 258 12.03 -7.37 -10.22
CA VAL A 258 11.80 -6.01 -10.71
C VAL A 258 10.33 -5.95 -11.16
N ASP A 259 9.41 -5.68 -10.23
CA ASP A 259 7.97 -5.76 -10.53
C ASP A 259 7.52 -4.53 -11.32
N VAL A 260 7.46 -4.69 -12.64
CA VAL A 260 6.86 -3.74 -13.59
C VAL A 260 5.39 -4.04 -13.91
N TRP A 261 4.76 -5.04 -13.28
CA TRP A 261 3.37 -5.42 -13.51
C TRP A 261 2.39 -4.51 -12.76
N ARG A 262 2.90 -3.68 -11.84
CA ARG A 262 2.21 -2.51 -11.31
C ARG A 262 1.80 -1.51 -12.40
N ASN A 263 2.50 -1.50 -13.53
CA ASN A 263 2.21 -0.66 -14.69
C ASN A 263 1.11 -1.30 -15.54
N GLY A 264 -0.09 -1.37 -14.98
CA GLY A 264 -1.26 -1.92 -15.65
C GLY A 264 -2.51 -1.15 -15.27
N TYR A 265 -3.49 -1.11 -16.17
CA TYR A 265 -4.77 -0.48 -15.88
C TYR A 265 -5.41 -1.10 -14.63
N GLY A 266 -5.88 -0.25 -13.71
CA GLY A 266 -6.53 -0.66 -12.47
C GLY A 266 -5.61 -1.29 -11.41
N GLN A 267 -4.31 -1.42 -11.69
CA GLN A 267 -3.30 -1.74 -10.70
C GLN A 267 -3.07 -0.54 -9.79
N THR A 268 -2.65 -0.83 -8.56
CA THR A 268 -2.42 0.19 -7.54
C THR A 268 -1.10 -0.07 -6.82
N ALA A 269 -0.46 1.00 -6.37
CA ALA A 269 0.72 0.97 -5.53
C ALA A 269 0.46 1.70 -4.22
N VAL A 270 1.13 1.29 -3.14
CA VAL A 270 1.01 1.98 -1.85
C VAL A 270 1.44 3.43 -1.98
N ALA A 271 0.54 4.33 -1.61
CA ALA A 271 0.73 5.77 -1.73
C ALA A 271 1.85 6.25 -0.80
N PRO A 272 2.60 7.30 -1.19
CA PRO A 272 3.49 8.02 -0.29
C PRO A 272 2.77 8.44 1.00
N TYR A 273 3.46 8.29 2.12
CA TYR A 273 3.02 8.49 3.50
C TYR A 273 1.87 7.60 3.97
N SER A 274 1.46 6.60 3.18
CA SER A 274 0.58 5.56 3.71
C SER A 274 1.31 4.71 4.75
N LEU A 275 0.62 4.39 5.85
CA LEU A 275 1.04 3.34 6.76
C LEU A 275 0.98 1.99 6.06
N ARG A 276 1.71 1.02 6.63
CA ARG A 276 1.67 -0.39 6.29
C ARG A 276 1.11 -1.18 7.46
N ALA A 277 0.23 -2.15 7.17
CA ALA A 277 -0.34 -3.03 8.18
C ALA A 277 0.67 -4.10 8.59
N ARG A 278 1.72 -3.67 9.30
CA ARG A 278 2.85 -4.49 9.76
C ARG A 278 3.26 -4.06 11.17
N PRO A 279 3.96 -4.93 11.93
CA PRO A 279 4.54 -4.56 13.22
C PRO A 279 5.36 -3.27 13.11
N GLY A 280 5.21 -2.40 14.10
CA GLY A 280 5.84 -1.10 14.21
C GLY A 280 5.16 0.02 13.43
N ALA A 281 4.04 -0.23 12.75
CA ALA A 281 3.35 0.75 11.89
C ALA A 281 4.27 1.52 10.93
N PRO A 282 5.07 0.82 10.08
CA PRO A 282 5.99 1.48 9.17
C PRO A 282 5.27 2.29 8.10
N VAL A 283 5.93 3.33 7.62
CA VAL A 283 5.40 4.31 6.65
C VAL A 283 6.13 4.16 5.31
N ALA A 284 5.40 4.29 4.20
CA ALA A 284 6.01 4.41 2.88
C ALA A 284 6.48 5.86 2.64
N VAL A 285 7.77 6.17 2.79
CA VAL A 285 8.27 7.56 2.82
C VAL A 285 9.13 7.86 1.59
N PRO A 286 8.85 8.94 0.82
CA PRO A 286 9.76 9.46 -0.19
C PRO A 286 11.15 9.77 0.40
N ARG A 287 12.22 9.48 -0.34
CA ARG A 287 13.60 9.67 0.09
C ARG A 287 14.38 10.46 -0.95
N ARG A 288 15.45 11.14 -0.51
CA ARG A 288 16.48 11.63 -1.43
C ARG A 288 17.32 10.45 -1.92
N TRP A 289 17.85 10.56 -3.13
CA TRP A 289 18.80 9.57 -3.64
C TRP A 289 20.05 9.45 -2.78
N ALA A 290 20.55 10.56 -2.22
CA ALA A 290 21.66 10.58 -1.26
C ALA A 290 21.38 9.73 0.00
N ASP A 291 20.11 9.59 0.41
CA ASP A 291 19.78 8.73 1.56
C ASP A 291 20.03 7.25 1.25
N LEU A 292 19.90 6.86 -0.02
CA LEU A 292 20.11 5.49 -0.48
C LEU A 292 21.59 5.17 -0.69
N GLU A 293 22.47 6.17 -0.66
CA GLU A 293 23.92 5.93 -0.69
C GLU A 293 24.42 5.35 0.64
N SER A 294 23.71 5.65 1.74
CA SER A 294 23.98 5.05 3.05
C SER A 294 23.52 3.58 3.11
N PRO A 295 24.36 2.64 3.56
CA PRO A 295 23.98 1.25 3.76
C PRO A 295 23.01 1.04 4.96
N ASP A 296 22.92 2.02 5.87
CA ASP A 296 22.07 1.94 7.07
C ASP A 296 20.59 2.22 6.77
N ILE A 297 20.26 2.62 5.54
CA ILE A 297 18.86 2.82 5.17
C ILE A 297 18.10 1.50 5.24
N HIS A 298 16.97 1.52 5.94
CA HIS A 298 16.08 0.38 6.01
C HIS A 298 14.67 0.77 5.52
N PRO A 299 14.00 -0.06 4.69
CA PRO A 299 12.66 0.22 4.17
C PRO A 299 11.57 0.42 5.23
N ARG A 300 11.81 -0.01 6.47
CA ARG A 300 10.90 0.15 7.63
C ARG A 300 11.41 1.13 8.70
N ALA A 301 12.48 1.88 8.42
CA ALA A 301 13.10 2.77 9.41
C ALA A 301 12.15 3.87 9.92
N VAL A 302 11.25 4.35 9.06
CA VAL A 302 10.24 5.34 9.44
C VAL A 302 8.94 4.64 9.81
N THR A 303 8.47 4.91 11.02
CA THR A 303 7.24 4.41 11.63
C THR A 303 6.32 5.55 11.98
N LEU A 304 5.06 5.25 12.32
CA LEU A 304 4.14 6.24 12.87
C LEU A 304 4.76 7.00 14.06
N GLN A 305 5.36 6.28 15.00
CA GLN A 305 5.89 6.87 16.24
C GLN A 305 7.05 7.83 16.01
N ASN A 306 7.94 7.53 15.06
CA ASN A 306 9.12 8.36 14.79
C ASN A 306 8.96 9.30 13.59
N PHE A 307 7.76 9.35 12.99
CA PHE A 307 7.51 10.12 11.77
C PHE A 307 7.82 11.60 11.95
N ALA A 308 7.46 12.21 13.08
CA ALA A 308 7.74 13.63 13.33
C ALA A 308 9.24 13.96 13.25
N ALA A 309 10.11 13.08 13.78
CA ALA A 309 11.55 13.27 13.77
C ALA A 309 12.20 12.88 12.42
N ASN A 310 11.80 11.73 11.87
CA ASN A 310 12.54 11.06 10.79
C ASN A 310 11.82 11.09 9.43
N GLY A 311 10.55 11.48 9.42
CA GLY A 311 9.63 11.39 8.29
C GLY A 311 9.08 12.75 7.82
N ALA A 312 8.79 13.66 8.75
CA ALA A 312 7.98 14.84 8.49
C ALA A 312 8.68 15.84 7.56
N HIS A 313 10.00 15.98 7.62
CA HIS A 313 10.74 16.86 6.71
C HIS A 313 10.64 16.41 5.25
N TRP A 314 10.36 15.12 5.00
CA TRP A 314 10.11 14.62 3.65
C TRP A 314 8.77 15.07 3.10
N THR A 315 7.82 15.52 3.92
CA THR A 315 6.53 16.04 3.42
C THR A 315 6.71 17.26 2.53
N GLY A 316 7.83 17.99 2.67
CA GLY A 316 8.21 19.08 1.76
C GLY A 316 8.75 18.64 0.40
N ILE A 317 8.95 17.33 0.17
CA ILE A 317 9.21 16.78 -1.16
C ILE A 317 7.87 16.54 -1.83
N TRP A 318 7.62 17.32 -2.88
CA TRP A 318 6.34 17.34 -3.58
C TRP A 318 6.45 16.70 -4.95
N PRO A 319 5.37 16.08 -5.47
CA PRO A 319 5.23 15.67 -6.87
C PRO A 319 5.68 16.73 -7.87
N GLU A 320 5.44 18.00 -7.56
CA GLU A 320 5.80 19.14 -8.40
C GLU A 320 7.30 19.51 -8.28
N THR A 321 7.94 19.19 -7.16
CA THR A 321 9.40 19.31 -6.97
C THR A 321 10.16 18.07 -7.44
N LEU A 322 9.44 16.99 -7.76
CA LEU A 322 10.04 15.80 -8.32
C LEU A 322 10.70 16.17 -9.67
N GLY A 323 10.03 16.92 -10.52
CA GLY A 323 10.59 17.39 -11.79
C GLY A 323 9.52 17.33 -12.88
N PRO A 324 9.73 17.99 -14.03
CA PRO A 324 8.73 18.00 -15.08
C PRO A 324 8.50 16.57 -15.58
N ALA A 325 7.23 16.20 -15.79
CA ALA A 325 6.89 14.96 -16.45
C ALA A 325 7.61 14.88 -17.81
N CYS A 326 8.40 13.82 -17.99
CA CYS A 326 9.19 13.62 -19.19
C CYS A 326 8.38 12.81 -20.23
N SER A 327 8.58 13.12 -21.52
CA SER A 327 8.18 12.18 -22.56
C SER A 327 9.17 11.02 -22.55
N ILE A 328 8.67 9.79 -22.70
CA ILE A 328 9.53 8.61 -22.76
C ILE A 328 10.05 8.33 -24.18
N GLY A 329 9.54 9.00 -25.22
CA GLY A 329 9.82 8.66 -26.62
C GLY A 329 11.31 8.65 -26.99
N ALA A 330 12.08 9.66 -26.56
CA ALA A 330 13.51 9.72 -26.84
C ALA A 330 14.29 8.59 -26.16
N ALA A 331 13.99 8.32 -24.89
CA ALA A 331 14.59 7.22 -24.14
C ALA A 331 14.19 5.85 -24.69
N TRP A 332 12.93 5.70 -25.12
CA TRP A 332 12.43 4.48 -25.72
C TRP A 332 13.18 4.15 -27.01
N LYS A 333 13.32 5.13 -27.91
CA LYS A 333 14.12 4.98 -29.15
C LYS A 333 15.58 4.62 -28.85
N ALA A 334 16.19 5.22 -27.83
CA ALA A 334 17.56 4.92 -27.43
C ALA A 334 17.75 3.47 -26.93
N LEU A 335 16.69 2.84 -26.44
CA LEU A 335 16.66 1.44 -26.01
C LEU A 335 16.26 0.47 -27.13
N GLY A 336 16.15 0.94 -28.38
CA GLY A 336 15.85 0.11 -29.55
C GLY A 336 14.38 -0.28 -29.69
N GLY A 337 13.47 0.48 -29.06
CA GLY A 337 12.03 0.34 -29.30
C GLY A 337 11.44 1.42 -30.19
#